data_AF-A0A644X980-F1
#
_entry.id   AF-A0A644X980-F1
#
_cell.length_a   1.000
_cell.length_b   1.000
_cell.length_c   1.000
_cell.angle_alpha   90.00
_cell.angle_beta   90.00
_cell.angle_gamma   90.00
#
_symmetry.space_group_name_H-M   'P 1'
#
loop_
_entity.id
_entity.type
_entity.pdbx_description
1 polymer ?
#
loop_
_entity_poly.entity_id
_entity_poly.type
_entity_poly.pdbx_seq_one_letter_code
_entity_poly.pdbx_strand_id
1 'polypeptide(L)'
;MGAGASVPGDIEIPHWKSNPLHLEPSVDGALTLQTHYVRHVIKAPWVMYDKLVHRSTSIAFNASIAQGTISLGAGESASVHWRRTARIDERLQVLCLDCLVEYPSTKEHGYDNVKAQRLGRTWDERWKQVAPCEIIAFETIPLTTTITVWKEDFGGAVSSYPLDYYAYGGNKGLCSINNHVTPSWIALSDGSSGLLIAQSHKHLHGFAFCPLRQTITDGKQTITANPFGTYWGEQYTYPARTTGWGRTAALLTAEHLHSSAPSYAGEQVHFSLLLATYQGSRPPKELCLTARVFSETGELP
;
A
#
# COMPACT_ATOMS: atom_id res chain seq x y z
N MET A 1 46.81 -14.19 -25.31
CA MET A 1 46.13 -13.80 -24.06
C MET A 1 45.08 -12.76 -24.39
N GLY A 2 43.82 -13.11 -24.22
CA GLY A 2 42.67 -12.28 -24.52
C GLY A 2 41.44 -13.06 -24.11
N ALA A 3 41.28 -13.27 -22.81
CA ALA A 3 40.11 -13.90 -22.24
C ALA A 3 38.92 -12.97 -22.48
N GLY A 4 38.04 -13.35 -23.40
CA GLY A 4 36.73 -12.74 -23.54
C GLY A 4 35.98 -12.94 -22.23
N ALA A 5 35.64 -11.84 -21.56
CA ALA A 5 34.72 -11.88 -20.44
C ALA A 5 33.38 -12.38 -20.96
N SER A 6 32.99 -13.59 -20.55
CA SER A 6 31.65 -14.11 -20.75
C SER A 6 30.67 -13.22 -20.00
N VAL A 7 29.76 -12.57 -20.73
CA VAL A 7 28.55 -11.98 -20.18
C VAL A 7 27.84 -13.08 -19.38
N PRO A 8 27.42 -12.84 -18.11
CA PRO A 8 26.66 -13.83 -17.36
C PRO A 8 25.43 -14.21 -18.17
N GLY A 9 25.24 -15.51 -18.37
CA GLY A 9 24.18 -16.05 -19.22
C GLY A 9 22.80 -15.52 -18.86
N ASP A 10 21.96 -15.40 -19.88
CA ASP A 10 20.55 -15.08 -19.76
C ASP A 10 19.95 -15.85 -18.58
N ILE A 11 19.53 -15.13 -17.54
CA ILE A 11 18.76 -15.73 -16.46
C ILE A 11 17.47 -16.19 -17.14
N GLU A 12 17.34 -17.49 -17.35
CA GLU A 12 16.10 -18.11 -17.81
C GLU A 12 15.08 -17.91 -16.68
N ILE A 13 14.32 -16.81 -16.74
CA ILE A 13 13.28 -16.51 -15.75
C ILE A 13 12.17 -17.50 -16.03
N PRO A 14 11.90 -18.48 -15.14
CA PRO A 14 10.85 -19.44 -15.41
C PRO A 14 9.53 -18.69 -15.51
N HIS A 15 8.73 -19.02 -16.53
CA HIS A 15 7.47 -18.32 -16.80
C HIS A 15 6.42 -18.68 -15.74
N TRP A 16 6.42 -17.96 -14.63
CA TRP A 16 5.29 -17.98 -13.71
C TRP A 16 4.06 -17.40 -14.42
N LYS A 17 2.92 -18.09 -14.28
CA LYS A 17 1.63 -17.61 -14.79
C LYS A 17 0.55 -17.83 -13.73
N SER A 18 -0.19 -16.77 -13.43
CA SER A 18 -1.37 -16.87 -12.58
C SER A 18 -2.53 -17.59 -13.30
N ASN A 19 -3.55 -17.95 -12.52
CA ASN A 19 -4.88 -18.18 -13.08
C ASN A 19 -5.35 -16.94 -13.87
N PRO A 20 -6.17 -17.13 -14.93
CA PRO A 20 -6.70 -16.02 -15.71
C PRO A 20 -7.32 -14.93 -14.82
N LEU A 21 -6.88 -13.70 -15.05
CA LEU A 21 -7.35 -12.51 -14.34
C LEU A 21 -8.48 -11.85 -15.10
N HIS A 22 -9.48 -11.41 -14.35
CA HIS A 22 -10.51 -10.51 -14.82
C HIS A 22 -10.42 -9.21 -14.03
N LEU A 23 -10.53 -8.09 -14.74
CA LEU A 23 -10.54 -6.76 -14.16
C LEU A 23 -11.88 -6.09 -14.47
N GLU A 24 -12.64 -5.78 -13.42
CA GLU A 24 -13.93 -5.13 -13.54
C GLU A 24 -13.88 -3.72 -12.93
N PRO A 25 -14.02 -2.66 -13.74
CA PRO A 25 -14.11 -1.30 -13.22
C PRO A 25 -15.49 -1.03 -12.61
N SER A 26 -15.52 -0.21 -11.56
CA SER A 26 -16.72 0.26 -10.89
C SER A 26 -16.91 1.76 -11.09
N VAL A 27 -18.16 2.23 -11.02
CA VAL A 27 -18.53 3.65 -11.24
C VAL A 27 -17.87 4.62 -10.25
N ASP A 28 -17.46 4.12 -9.08
CA ASP A 28 -16.76 4.86 -8.04
C ASP A 28 -15.24 4.92 -8.26
N GLY A 29 -14.76 4.47 -9.42
CA GLY A 29 -13.35 4.45 -9.76
C GLY A 29 -12.60 3.26 -9.16
N ALA A 30 -13.25 2.33 -8.45
CA ALA A 30 -12.58 1.12 -7.99
C ALA A 30 -12.37 0.13 -9.15
N LEU A 31 -11.41 -0.78 -8.97
CA LEU A 31 -11.19 -1.94 -9.83
C LEU A 31 -11.34 -3.20 -8.98
N THR A 32 -12.13 -4.16 -9.45
CA THR A 32 -12.17 -5.50 -8.88
C THR A 32 -11.25 -6.38 -9.71
N LEU A 33 -10.17 -6.86 -9.08
CA LEU A 33 -9.27 -7.85 -9.64
C LEU A 33 -9.69 -9.23 -9.14
N GLN A 34 -10.02 -10.15 -10.04
CA GLN A 34 -10.50 -11.46 -9.64
C GLN A 34 -9.96 -12.59 -10.51
N THR A 35 -9.80 -13.75 -9.88
CA THR A 35 -9.71 -15.05 -10.55
C THR A 35 -10.98 -15.83 -10.21
N HIS A 36 -11.06 -17.10 -10.60
CA HIS A 36 -12.11 -18.00 -10.14
C HIS A 36 -12.16 -18.17 -8.60
N TYR A 37 -11.04 -17.98 -7.89
CA TYR A 37 -10.92 -18.33 -6.47
C TYR A 37 -10.76 -17.13 -5.54
N VAL A 38 -10.19 -16.03 -6.04
CA VAL A 38 -9.84 -14.85 -5.22
C VAL A 38 -10.38 -13.58 -5.84
N ARG A 39 -10.76 -12.64 -4.98
CA ARG A 39 -11.27 -11.32 -5.34
C ARG A 39 -10.57 -10.27 -4.49
N HIS A 40 -9.98 -9.27 -5.14
CA HIS A 40 -9.32 -8.14 -4.52
C HIS A 40 -9.92 -6.85 -5.06
N VAL A 41 -10.10 -5.84 -4.20
CA VAL A 41 -10.65 -4.54 -4.61
C VAL A 41 -9.56 -3.49 -4.50
N ILE A 42 -9.22 -2.85 -5.61
CA ILE A 42 -8.33 -1.69 -5.66
C ILE A 42 -9.21 -0.45 -5.71
N LYS A 43 -9.25 0.33 -4.62
CA LYS A 43 -10.09 1.52 -4.54
C LYS A 43 -9.57 2.65 -5.42
N ALA A 44 -10.46 3.57 -5.79
CA ALA A 44 -10.04 4.89 -6.24
C ALA A 44 -9.31 5.63 -5.10
N PRO A 45 -8.47 6.63 -5.41
CA PRO A 45 -7.85 7.45 -4.41
C PRO A 45 -8.87 8.06 -3.44
N TRP A 46 -8.50 8.14 -2.17
CA TRP A 46 -9.28 8.82 -1.14
C TRP A 46 -8.36 9.47 -0.12
N VAL A 47 -8.87 10.48 0.58
CA VAL A 47 -8.14 11.18 1.64
C VAL A 47 -9.01 11.34 2.87
N MET A 48 -8.39 11.31 4.05
CA MET A 48 -9.03 11.80 5.26
C MET A 48 -8.51 13.20 5.54
N TYR A 49 -9.40 14.18 5.41
CA TYR A 49 -9.12 15.58 5.64
C TYR A 49 -10.03 16.07 6.78
N ASP A 50 -9.40 16.70 7.77
CA ASP A 50 -9.91 16.92 9.12
C ASP A 50 -10.45 15.63 9.75
N LYS A 51 -11.77 15.47 9.86
CA LYS A 51 -12.44 14.28 10.43
C LYS A 51 -13.26 13.51 9.40
N LEU A 52 -13.22 13.93 8.14
CA LEU A 52 -14.06 13.40 7.08
C LEU A 52 -13.23 12.62 6.07
N VAL A 53 -13.83 11.54 5.57
CA VAL A 53 -13.27 10.78 4.44
C VAL A 53 -13.84 11.36 3.16
N HIS A 54 -12.96 11.92 2.36
CA HIS A 54 -13.28 12.47 1.04
C HIS A 54 -12.90 11.43 -0.01
N ARG A 55 -13.88 11.06 -0.84
CA ARG A 55 -13.75 10.04 -1.88
C ARG A 55 -13.70 10.67 -3.25
N SER A 56 -13.20 9.90 -4.21
CA SER A 56 -13.18 10.29 -5.62
C SER A 56 -14.58 10.56 -6.16
N THR A 57 -14.66 11.61 -6.98
CA THR A 57 -15.85 12.12 -7.67
C THR A 57 -15.46 12.50 -9.11
N SER A 58 -16.45 12.82 -9.95
CA SER A 58 -16.24 13.26 -11.34
C SER A 58 -15.36 12.28 -12.14
N ILE A 59 -15.65 10.98 -11.99
CA ILE A 59 -14.80 9.92 -12.50
C ILE A 59 -15.10 9.68 -13.97
N ALA A 60 -14.05 9.68 -14.78
CA ALA A 60 -14.12 9.40 -16.21
C ALA A 60 -13.26 8.18 -16.54
N PHE A 61 -13.78 7.31 -17.41
CA PHE A 61 -13.11 6.13 -17.91
C PHE A 61 -12.88 6.25 -19.42
N ASN A 62 -11.68 5.92 -19.86
CA ASN A 62 -11.34 5.76 -21.27
C ASN A 62 -10.41 4.55 -21.43
N ALA A 63 -10.95 3.45 -21.96
CA ALA A 63 -10.24 2.18 -22.09
C ALA A 63 -9.60 1.75 -20.75
N SER A 64 -8.28 1.72 -20.68
CA SER A 64 -7.50 1.33 -19.50
C SER A 64 -7.26 2.47 -18.49
N ILE A 65 -7.71 3.69 -18.80
CA ILE A 65 -7.43 4.89 -18.00
C ILE A 65 -8.68 5.30 -17.23
N ALA A 66 -8.53 5.50 -15.93
CA ALA A 66 -9.50 6.16 -15.07
C ALA A 66 -8.89 7.46 -14.53
N GLN A 67 -9.72 8.50 -14.39
CA GLN A 67 -9.32 9.76 -13.76
C GLN A 67 -10.47 10.32 -12.95
N GLY A 68 -10.17 11.12 -11.93
CA GLY A 68 -11.19 11.74 -11.09
C GLY A 68 -10.62 12.83 -10.19
N THR A 69 -11.49 13.37 -9.36
CA THR A 69 -11.15 14.45 -8.42
C THR A 69 -11.64 14.15 -7.02
N ILE A 70 -11.00 14.71 -5.99
CA ILE A 70 -11.46 14.67 -4.60
C ILE A 70 -11.56 16.10 -4.09
N SER A 71 -12.77 16.54 -3.73
CA SER A 71 -12.99 17.83 -3.07
C SER A 71 -12.74 17.71 -1.57
N LEU A 72 -11.98 18.65 -1.00
CA LEU A 72 -11.67 18.71 0.44
C LEU A 72 -12.76 19.40 1.28
N GLY A 73 -13.90 19.78 0.67
CA GLY A 73 -15.06 20.35 1.37
C GLY A 73 -15.23 21.86 1.23
N ALA A 74 -16.30 22.40 1.83
CA ALA A 74 -16.68 23.80 1.73
C ALA A 74 -15.64 24.70 2.43
N GLY A 75 -14.82 25.40 1.65
CA GLY A 75 -13.77 26.30 2.14
C GLY A 75 -12.41 26.08 1.45
N GLU A 76 -12.20 24.92 0.83
CA GLU A 76 -11.02 24.63 0.03
C GLU A 76 -11.42 24.65 -1.46
N SER A 77 -10.85 25.61 -2.22
CA SER A 77 -11.13 25.75 -3.65
C SER A 77 -10.36 24.77 -4.52
N ALA A 78 -9.29 24.18 -3.98
CA ALA A 78 -8.43 23.26 -4.70
C ALA A 78 -8.80 21.80 -4.38
N SER A 79 -8.76 20.95 -5.41
CA SER A 79 -9.09 19.52 -5.31
C SER A 79 -7.86 18.66 -5.58
N VAL A 80 -7.88 17.45 -5.04
CA VAL A 80 -6.96 16.40 -5.48
C VAL A 80 -7.39 15.96 -6.88
N HIS A 81 -6.43 15.80 -7.78
CA HIS A 81 -6.65 15.23 -9.10
C HIS A 81 -5.89 13.92 -9.21
N TRP A 82 -6.45 12.95 -9.91
CA TRP A 82 -5.75 11.69 -10.09
C TRP A 82 -6.05 11.07 -11.44
N ARG A 83 -5.09 10.27 -11.89
CA ARG A 83 -5.16 9.44 -13.08
C ARG A 83 -4.54 8.09 -12.77
N ARG A 84 -5.18 7.02 -13.22
CA ARG A 84 -4.68 5.65 -13.12
C ARG A 84 -4.83 4.93 -14.44
N THR A 85 -3.77 4.30 -14.89
CA THR A 85 -3.80 3.33 -16.00
C THR A 85 -3.74 1.92 -15.43
N ALA A 86 -4.58 1.01 -15.92
CA ALA A 86 -4.63 -0.38 -15.51
C ALA A 86 -4.53 -1.31 -16.72
N ARG A 87 -3.57 -2.24 -16.71
CA ARG A 87 -3.34 -3.19 -17.81
C ARG A 87 -3.10 -4.59 -17.26
N ILE A 88 -3.80 -5.58 -17.79
CA ILE A 88 -3.46 -6.99 -17.58
C ILE A 88 -2.38 -7.38 -18.60
N ASP A 89 -1.32 -8.02 -18.12
CA ASP A 89 -0.41 -8.75 -19.00
C ASP A 89 -0.95 -10.17 -19.22
N GLU A 90 -1.30 -10.50 -20.45
CA GLU A 90 -1.96 -11.78 -20.79
C GLU A 90 -1.02 -12.99 -20.67
N ARG A 91 0.29 -12.77 -20.75
CA ARG A 91 1.28 -13.85 -20.69
C ARG A 91 1.46 -14.32 -19.26
N LEU A 92 1.66 -13.40 -18.32
CA LEU A 92 1.90 -13.66 -16.90
C LEU A 92 0.61 -13.69 -16.08
N GLN A 93 -0.48 -13.11 -16.61
CA GLN A 93 -1.72 -12.88 -15.88
C GLN A 93 -1.43 -12.10 -14.59
N VAL A 94 -0.86 -10.90 -14.76
CA VAL A 94 -0.64 -9.90 -13.69
C VAL A 94 -1.31 -8.58 -14.06
N LEU A 95 -1.67 -7.79 -13.04
CA LEU A 95 -2.18 -6.44 -13.22
C LEU A 95 -1.05 -5.43 -12.99
N CYS A 96 -0.77 -4.61 -14.01
CA CYS A 96 0.11 -3.46 -13.90
C CYS A 96 -0.73 -2.19 -13.74
N LEU A 97 -0.42 -1.40 -12.71
CA LEU A 97 -1.01 -0.10 -12.44
C LEU A 97 0.04 1.00 -12.61
N ASP A 98 -0.35 2.12 -13.21
CA ASP A 98 0.42 3.36 -13.20
C ASP A 98 -0.48 4.47 -12.67
N CYS A 99 -0.09 5.10 -11.57
CA CYS A 99 -0.92 6.01 -10.79
C CYS A 99 -0.23 7.37 -10.64
N LEU A 100 -0.93 8.44 -10.99
CA LEU A 100 -0.53 9.81 -10.75
C LEU A 100 -1.60 10.49 -9.88
N VAL A 101 -1.20 11.05 -8.75
CA VAL A 101 -2.09 11.82 -7.86
C VAL A 101 -1.45 13.16 -7.54
N GLU A 102 -2.20 14.23 -7.75
CA GLU A 102 -1.79 15.61 -7.54
C GLU A 102 -2.61 16.18 -6.39
N TYR A 103 -1.94 16.45 -5.27
CA TYR A 103 -2.56 16.98 -4.07
C TYR A 103 -2.45 18.51 -4.06
N PRO A 104 -3.52 19.24 -3.72
CA PRO A 104 -3.47 20.68 -3.68
C PRO A 104 -2.62 21.15 -2.49
N SER A 105 -1.95 22.30 -2.66
CA SER A 105 -1.43 23.04 -1.50
C SER A 105 -2.60 23.54 -0.66
N THR A 106 -2.54 23.31 0.64
CA THR A 106 -3.50 23.86 1.60
C THR A 106 -2.80 24.82 2.54
N LYS A 107 -3.54 25.78 3.09
CA LYS A 107 -2.96 26.71 4.07
C LYS A 107 -2.61 25.97 5.35
N GLU A 108 -1.50 26.36 5.96
CA GLU A 108 -1.08 25.85 7.25
C GLU A 108 -2.18 26.06 8.31
N HIS A 109 -2.44 25.02 9.10
CA HIS A 109 -3.54 25.01 10.05
C HIS A 109 -3.28 24.00 11.15
N GLY A 110 -3.52 24.40 12.41
CA GLY A 110 -3.51 23.50 13.56
C GLY A 110 -2.15 22.93 13.96
N TYR A 111 -1.05 23.28 13.29
CA TYR A 111 0.28 22.78 13.59
C TYR A 111 0.80 23.28 14.96
N ASP A 112 1.61 22.45 15.61
CA ASP A 112 2.31 22.81 16.84
C ASP A 112 3.51 23.74 16.55
N ASN A 113 3.52 24.93 17.17
CA ASN A 113 4.54 25.95 16.94
C ASN A 113 5.96 25.51 17.34
N VAL A 114 6.10 24.76 18.43
CA VAL A 114 7.41 24.29 18.92
C VAL A 114 7.97 23.24 17.96
N LYS A 115 7.12 22.33 17.49
CA LYS A 115 7.47 21.34 16.48
C LYS A 115 7.77 21.99 15.14
N ALA A 116 7.00 22.98 14.70
CA ALA A 116 7.27 23.73 13.47
C ALA A 116 8.63 24.43 13.51
N GLN A 117 9.01 25.00 14.65
CA GLN A 117 10.33 25.59 14.84
C GLN A 117 11.46 24.54 14.74
N ARG A 118 11.26 23.35 15.31
CA ARG A 118 12.25 22.24 15.23
C ARG A 118 12.38 21.66 13.83
N LEU A 119 11.26 21.49 13.14
CA LEU A 119 11.21 20.95 11.79
C LEU A 119 11.59 21.98 10.71
N GLY A 120 11.66 23.26 11.07
CA GLY A 120 11.92 24.37 10.13
C GLY A 120 10.80 24.59 9.11
N ARG A 121 9.59 24.06 9.37
CA ARG A 121 8.43 24.14 8.47
C ARG A 121 7.11 24.08 9.22
N THR A 122 6.09 24.71 8.68
CA THR A 122 4.69 24.60 9.11
C THR A 122 3.96 23.55 8.26
N TRP A 123 2.76 23.14 8.66
CA TRP A 123 1.94 22.21 7.89
C TRP A 123 0.45 22.37 8.19
N ASP A 124 -0.38 21.71 7.40
CA ASP A 124 -1.82 21.63 7.63
C ASP A 124 -2.19 20.31 8.32
N GLU A 125 -2.50 20.38 9.62
CA GLU A 125 -2.87 19.21 10.43
C GLU A 125 -4.20 18.59 10.01
N ARG A 126 -5.00 19.23 9.16
CA ARG A 126 -6.24 18.63 8.66
C ARG A 126 -5.95 17.40 7.81
N TRP A 127 -4.80 17.29 7.15
CA TRP A 127 -4.41 16.04 6.51
C TRP A 127 -4.19 14.94 7.55
N LYS A 128 -5.07 13.92 7.59
CA LYS A 128 -4.98 12.81 8.55
C LYS A 128 -4.59 11.49 7.92
N GLN A 129 -5.06 11.19 6.72
CA GLN A 129 -4.71 9.97 5.98
C GLN A 129 -4.75 10.24 4.48
N VAL A 130 -3.93 9.52 3.74
CA VAL A 130 -3.91 9.58 2.28
C VAL A 130 -3.83 8.16 1.75
N ALA A 131 -4.69 7.82 0.81
CA ALA A 131 -4.70 6.52 0.17
C ALA A 131 -4.70 6.68 -1.35
N PRO A 132 -3.52 6.72 -1.99
CA PRO A 132 -3.42 6.85 -3.43
C PRO A 132 -3.95 5.61 -4.16
N CYS A 133 -3.82 4.42 -3.58
CA CYS A 133 -4.25 3.17 -4.22
C CYS A 133 -4.48 2.07 -3.16
N GLU A 134 -5.47 2.26 -2.30
CA GLU A 134 -5.78 1.26 -1.27
C GLU A 134 -6.32 -0.04 -1.90
N ILE A 135 -5.73 -1.16 -1.51
CA ILE A 135 -6.07 -2.51 -1.96
C ILE A 135 -6.66 -3.29 -0.79
N ILE A 136 -7.87 -3.80 -0.95
CA ILE A 136 -8.45 -4.79 -0.04
C ILE A 136 -7.91 -6.14 -0.46
N ALA A 137 -6.93 -6.65 0.30
CA ALA A 137 -6.29 -7.93 0.01
C ALA A 137 -7.17 -9.10 0.46
N PHE A 138 -7.76 -9.01 1.66
CA PHE A 138 -8.71 -9.99 2.17
C PHE A 138 -9.85 -9.27 2.88
N GLU A 139 -11.09 -9.63 2.56
CA GLU A 139 -12.28 -8.96 3.07
C GLU A 139 -13.14 -9.92 3.90
N THR A 140 -13.45 -9.53 5.14
CA THR A 140 -14.44 -10.22 5.99
C THR A 140 -14.14 -11.72 6.19
N ILE A 141 -12.86 -12.09 6.25
CA ILE A 141 -12.43 -13.48 6.47
C ILE A 141 -12.47 -13.83 7.96
N PRO A 142 -12.62 -15.11 8.35
CA PRO A 142 -12.60 -15.50 9.76
C PRO A 142 -11.30 -15.10 10.47
N LEU A 143 -11.38 -14.70 11.73
CA LEU A 143 -10.20 -14.40 12.55
C LEU A 143 -9.32 -15.65 12.80
N THR A 144 -9.91 -16.85 12.68
CA THR A 144 -9.19 -18.13 12.72
C THR A 144 -8.24 -18.33 11.56
N THR A 145 -8.38 -17.57 10.47
CA THR A 145 -7.47 -17.59 9.32
C THR A 145 -6.35 -16.58 9.56
N THR A 146 -5.16 -17.05 9.95
CA THR A 146 -4.02 -16.15 10.15
C THR A 146 -3.45 -15.68 8.81
N ILE A 147 -3.51 -14.38 8.56
CA ILE A 147 -2.86 -13.78 7.40
C ILE A 147 -1.35 -13.68 7.64
N THR A 148 -0.56 -14.14 6.67
CA THR A 148 0.90 -14.04 6.70
C THR A 148 1.37 -12.98 5.71
N VAL A 149 2.26 -12.11 6.15
CA VAL A 149 2.97 -11.16 5.29
C VAL A 149 4.32 -11.77 4.91
N TRP A 150 4.59 -11.88 3.62
CA TRP A 150 5.87 -12.25 3.06
C TRP A 150 6.55 -11.02 2.48
N LYS A 151 7.87 -10.96 2.62
CA LYS A 151 8.67 -9.89 2.02
C LYS A 151 10.06 -10.37 1.69
N GLU A 152 10.69 -9.63 0.81
CA GLU A 152 12.12 -9.71 0.53
C GLU A 152 12.88 -8.68 1.38
N ASP A 153 14.09 -9.02 1.83
CA ASP A 153 15.04 -8.06 2.37
C ASP A 153 16.08 -7.62 1.33
N PHE A 154 16.95 -6.69 1.71
CA PHE A 154 18.01 -6.17 0.83
C PHE A 154 19.08 -7.19 0.47
N GLY A 155 19.17 -8.31 1.20
CA GLY A 155 20.02 -9.44 0.85
C GLY A 155 19.36 -10.43 -0.12
N GLY A 156 18.12 -10.17 -0.54
CA GLY A 156 17.33 -11.08 -1.36
C GLY A 156 16.73 -12.26 -0.59
N ALA A 157 16.82 -12.26 0.74
CA ALA A 157 16.22 -13.32 1.55
C ALA A 157 14.73 -13.06 1.75
N VAL A 158 13.94 -14.10 1.50
CA VAL A 158 12.48 -14.06 1.69
C VAL A 158 12.15 -14.49 3.11
N SER A 159 11.50 -13.60 3.85
CA SER A 159 11.07 -13.77 5.24
C SER A 159 9.58 -13.46 5.38
N SER A 160 9.00 -13.79 6.53
CA SER A 160 7.58 -13.54 6.80
C SER A 160 7.28 -13.28 8.27
N TYR A 161 6.10 -12.72 8.51
CA TYR A 161 5.50 -12.57 9.84
C TYR A 161 3.97 -12.70 9.78
N PRO A 162 3.33 -13.27 10.82
CA PRO A 162 1.87 -13.36 10.90
C PRO A 162 1.23 -12.03 11.32
N LEU A 163 -0.03 -11.82 10.93
CA LEU A 163 -0.89 -10.73 11.40
C LEU A 163 -1.81 -11.23 12.54
N ASP A 164 -1.20 -11.69 13.62
CA ASP A 164 -1.85 -12.26 14.80
C ASP A 164 -1.82 -11.31 16.02
N TYR A 165 -1.56 -10.02 15.80
CA TYR A 165 -1.42 -9.03 16.88
C TYR A 165 -2.58 -9.01 17.86
N TYR A 166 -3.79 -9.39 17.42
CA TYR A 166 -4.99 -9.48 18.25
C TYR A 166 -4.89 -10.49 19.39
N ALA A 167 -4.02 -11.50 19.26
CA ALA A 167 -3.77 -12.49 20.30
C ALA A 167 -3.00 -11.90 21.50
N TYR A 168 -2.47 -10.67 21.37
CA TYR A 168 -1.62 -10.03 22.35
C TYR A 168 -2.10 -8.62 22.70
N GLY A 169 -1.85 -8.16 23.93
CA GLY A 169 -1.87 -6.73 24.28
C GLY A 169 -3.21 -5.99 24.13
N GLY A 170 -4.33 -6.69 23.96
CA GLY A 170 -5.66 -6.08 23.78
C GLY A 170 -5.87 -5.40 22.43
N ASN A 171 -5.04 -5.68 21.43
CA ASN A 171 -5.15 -5.10 20.09
C ASN A 171 -6.42 -5.62 19.39
N LYS A 172 -7.34 -4.75 18.96
CA LYS A 172 -8.59 -5.15 18.28
C LYS A 172 -8.59 -4.79 16.79
N GLY A 173 -7.44 -4.97 16.17
CA GLY A 173 -7.10 -4.40 14.87
C GLY A 173 -6.06 -3.29 15.02
N LEU A 174 -5.35 -3.01 13.93
CA LEU A 174 -4.28 -2.02 13.89
C LEU A 174 -4.47 -1.12 12.67
N CYS A 175 -4.39 0.19 12.89
CA CYS A 175 -4.67 1.17 11.84
C CYS A 175 -3.50 1.32 10.84
N SER A 176 -2.27 1.03 11.25
CA SER A 176 -1.07 1.09 10.41
C SER A 176 -0.05 0.04 10.87
N ILE A 177 0.24 -0.93 10.00
CA ILE A 177 1.22 -2.00 10.20
C ILE A 177 2.26 -1.84 9.10
N ASN A 178 3.47 -1.42 9.45
CA ASN A 178 4.54 -1.17 8.49
C ASN A 178 5.86 -1.83 8.92
N ASN A 179 5.77 -3.04 9.45
CA ASN A 179 6.92 -3.81 9.94
C ASN A 179 7.76 -4.41 8.81
N HIS A 180 7.28 -4.32 7.57
CA HIS A 180 8.04 -4.73 6.40
C HIS A 180 8.89 -3.56 5.90
N VAL A 181 10.19 -3.81 5.83
CA VAL A 181 11.12 -3.01 5.03
C VAL A 181 11.59 -3.92 3.91
N THR A 182 11.32 -3.54 2.66
CA THR A 182 11.54 -4.34 1.45
C THR A 182 12.04 -3.45 0.31
N PRO A 183 12.99 -3.92 -0.51
CA PRO A 183 13.41 -3.17 -1.70
C PRO A 183 12.38 -3.20 -2.83
N SER A 184 11.51 -4.21 -2.88
CA SER A 184 10.79 -4.55 -4.10
C SER A 184 9.31 -4.86 -3.91
N TRP A 185 9.00 -5.87 -3.09
CA TRP A 185 7.64 -6.38 -3.02
C TRP A 185 7.26 -6.84 -1.61
N ILE A 186 5.95 -6.87 -1.37
CA ILE A 186 5.32 -7.60 -0.27
C ILE A 186 4.29 -8.56 -0.84
N ALA A 187 4.00 -9.64 -0.12
CA ALA A 187 2.89 -10.52 -0.44
C ALA A 187 2.07 -10.86 0.81
N LEU A 188 0.76 -11.01 0.65
CA LEU A 188 -0.17 -11.36 1.71
C LEU A 188 -0.77 -12.72 1.37
N SER A 189 -0.82 -13.64 2.34
CA SER A 189 -1.40 -14.97 2.14
C SER A 189 -2.35 -15.35 3.27
N ASP A 190 -3.44 -16.03 2.93
CA ASP A 190 -4.36 -16.67 3.88
C ASP A 190 -3.99 -18.12 4.21
N GLY A 191 -2.85 -18.60 3.72
CA GLY A 191 -2.39 -19.98 3.84
C GLY A 191 -2.75 -20.86 2.65
N SER A 192 -3.72 -20.46 1.83
CA SER A 192 -4.18 -21.20 0.64
C SER A 192 -3.94 -20.44 -0.66
N SER A 193 -4.01 -19.12 -0.61
CA SER A 193 -3.80 -18.22 -1.73
C SER A 193 -3.17 -16.92 -1.25
N GLY A 194 -2.83 -16.04 -2.18
CA GLY A 194 -2.33 -14.72 -1.81
C GLY A 194 -2.27 -13.71 -2.94
N LEU A 195 -1.91 -12.49 -2.55
CA LEU A 195 -1.69 -11.35 -3.41
C LEU A 195 -0.28 -10.82 -3.19
N LEU A 196 0.53 -10.75 -4.24
CA LEU A 196 1.81 -10.05 -4.26
C LEU A 196 1.61 -8.65 -4.84
N ILE A 197 2.26 -7.66 -4.21
CA ILE A 197 2.29 -6.26 -4.61
C ILE A 197 3.76 -5.85 -4.72
N ALA A 198 4.21 -5.51 -5.93
CA ALA A 198 5.54 -4.96 -6.18
C ALA A 198 5.46 -3.50 -6.60
N GLN A 199 6.43 -2.69 -6.16
CA GLN A 199 6.63 -1.32 -6.64
C GLN A 199 7.60 -1.32 -7.82
N SER A 200 7.54 -0.31 -8.69
CA SER A 200 8.59 0.00 -9.66
C SER A 200 9.51 1.11 -9.15
N HIS A 201 10.82 1.00 -9.39
CA HIS A 201 11.80 2.05 -9.11
C HIS A 201 11.83 3.16 -10.15
N LYS A 202 11.03 3.06 -11.22
CA LYS A 202 10.97 4.06 -12.30
C LYS A 202 10.47 5.43 -11.83
N HIS A 203 9.57 5.44 -10.85
CA HIS A 203 8.98 6.65 -10.28
C HIS A 203 9.19 6.64 -8.75
N LEU A 204 8.20 7.10 -7.97
CA LEU A 204 8.28 7.03 -6.51
C LEU A 204 8.42 5.58 -6.06
N HIS A 205 9.42 5.34 -5.23
CA HIS A 205 9.67 4.07 -4.55
C HIS A 205 10.12 4.34 -3.12
N GLY A 206 9.95 3.36 -2.25
CA GLY A 206 10.33 3.46 -0.85
C GLY A 206 10.37 2.10 -0.16
N PHE A 207 11.12 1.99 0.92
CA PHE A 207 11.32 0.68 1.55
C PHE A 207 10.16 0.24 2.44
N ALA A 208 9.38 1.20 2.92
CA ALA A 208 8.19 0.99 3.74
C ALA A 208 6.94 1.46 2.96
N PHE A 209 6.89 1.14 1.66
CA PHE A 209 5.93 1.73 0.72
C PHE A 209 4.49 1.28 0.94
N CYS A 210 4.22 0.18 1.65
CA CYS A 210 2.89 -0.45 1.62
C CYS A 210 2.31 -0.68 3.01
N PRO A 211 2.07 0.39 3.80
CA PRO A 211 1.45 0.24 5.11
C PRO A 211 0.16 -0.58 5.02
N LEU A 212 0.05 -1.56 5.92
CA LEU A 212 -1.12 -2.43 6.02
C LEU A 212 -2.05 -1.95 7.13
N ARG A 213 -3.30 -2.37 7.09
CA ARG A 213 -4.27 -2.20 8.16
C ARG A 213 -5.04 -3.49 8.36
N GLN A 214 -5.30 -3.81 9.62
CA GLN A 214 -6.16 -4.92 10.03
C GLN A 214 -7.35 -4.34 10.79
N THR A 215 -8.55 -4.50 10.25
CA THR A 215 -9.79 -4.18 10.94
C THR A 215 -10.45 -5.47 11.40
N ILE A 216 -10.89 -5.53 12.67
CA ILE A 216 -11.58 -6.70 13.23
C ILE A 216 -12.97 -6.30 13.67
N THR A 217 -13.99 -7.00 13.16
CA THR A 217 -15.40 -6.80 13.51
C THR A 217 -16.08 -8.17 13.59
N ASP A 218 -16.79 -8.45 14.69
CA ASP A 218 -17.58 -9.67 14.89
C ASP A 218 -16.83 -10.98 14.59
N GLY A 219 -15.58 -11.09 15.05
CA GLY A 219 -14.75 -12.29 14.84
C GLY A 219 -14.26 -12.49 13.39
N LYS A 220 -14.41 -11.47 12.55
CA LYS A 220 -13.91 -11.43 11.17
C LYS A 220 -12.89 -10.31 11.04
N GLN A 221 -12.00 -10.44 10.06
CA GLN A 221 -10.96 -9.48 9.78
C GLN A 221 -10.95 -9.06 8.31
N THR A 222 -10.54 -7.82 8.08
CA THR A 222 -10.25 -7.27 6.75
C THR A 222 -8.83 -6.73 6.75
N ILE A 223 -8.04 -7.15 5.76
CA ILE A 223 -6.67 -6.70 5.56
C ILE A 223 -6.62 -5.78 4.34
N THR A 224 -6.19 -4.54 4.56
CA THR A 224 -5.96 -3.58 3.48
C THR A 224 -4.48 -3.20 3.39
N ALA A 225 -4.02 -2.93 2.18
CA ALA A 225 -2.68 -2.49 1.86
C ALA A 225 -2.75 -1.14 1.15
N ASN A 226 -1.91 -0.18 1.51
CA ASN A 226 -1.97 1.18 0.96
C ASN A 226 -0.62 1.62 0.39
N PRO A 227 -0.23 1.11 -0.80
CA PRO A 227 0.96 1.56 -1.51
C PRO A 227 1.06 3.09 -1.60
N PHE A 228 2.19 3.61 -1.16
CA PHE A 228 2.57 5.03 -1.12
C PHE A 228 1.58 5.94 -0.40
N GLY A 229 0.72 5.37 0.44
CA GLY A 229 -0.19 6.12 1.30
C GLY A 229 0.24 6.12 2.75
N THR A 230 -0.61 6.71 3.59
CA THR A 230 -0.40 6.77 5.02
C THR A 230 -1.71 6.56 5.77
N TYR A 231 -1.65 5.69 6.76
CA TYR A 231 -2.74 5.45 7.69
C TYR A 231 -2.45 6.02 9.05
N TRP A 232 -3.50 6.44 9.74
CA TRP A 232 -3.41 7.02 11.08
C TRP A 232 -4.46 6.42 12.01
N GLY A 233 -4.16 6.24 13.28
CA GLY A 233 -5.12 5.71 14.25
C GLY A 233 -4.48 4.86 15.32
N GLU A 234 -5.21 3.83 15.78
CA GLU A 234 -4.79 2.94 16.86
C GLU A 234 -3.46 2.25 16.53
N GLN A 235 -2.50 2.45 17.43
CA GLN A 235 -1.15 1.91 17.36
C GLN A 235 -1.03 0.67 18.24
N TYR A 236 -0.09 -0.21 17.88
CA TYR A 236 0.16 -1.46 18.60
C TYR A 236 0.39 -1.23 20.10
N THR A 237 -0.34 -1.99 20.91
CA THR A 237 -0.21 -2.00 22.36
C THR A 237 0.69 -3.17 22.78
N TYR A 238 1.90 -2.84 23.23
CA TYR A 238 2.87 -3.83 23.70
C TYR A 238 2.39 -4.54 24.99
N PRO A 239 2.47 -5.89 25.06
CA PRO A 239 2.06 -6.67 26.22
C PRO A 239 2.85 -6.37 27.50
N ALA A 240 4.12 -6.00 27.39
CA ALA A 240 5.00 -5.68 28.53
C ALA A 240 4.69 -4.33 29.22
N ARG A 241 3.53 -3.73 28.94
CA ARG A 241 3.11 -2.42 29.46
C ARG A 241 2.76 -2.54 30.95
N THR A 242 3.55 -1.92 31.82
CA THR A 242 3.30 -1.88 33.28
C THR A 242 2.53 -0.63 33.73
N THR A 243 2.81 0.57 33.20
CA THR A 243 2.22 1.82 33.77
C THR A 243 1.68 2.85 32.75
N GLY A 244 1.92 2.68 31.45
CA GLY A 244 1.37 3.55 30.40
C GLY A 244 1.99 4.96 30.27
N TRP A 245 2.68 5.47 31.29
CA TRP A 245 3.35 6.78 31.28
C TRP A 245 4.44 6.91 30.21
N GLY A 246 5.18 5.83 29.95
CA GLY A 246 6.17 5.79 28.86
C GLY A 246 5.55 5.92 27.47
N ARG A 247 4.31 5.44 27.27
CA ARG A 247 3.57 5.63 26.01
C ARG A 247 3.03 7.05 25.87
N THR A 248 2.56 7.66 26.96
CA THR A 248 2.14 9.06 26.95
C THR A 248 3.34 9.98 26.65
N ALA A 249 4.49 9.71 27.28
CA ALA A 249 5.74 10.39 26.95
C ALA A 249 6.14 10.17 25.49
N ALA A 250 6.14 8.92 25.00
CA ALA A 250 6.45 8.62 23.61
C ALA A 250 5.48 9.27 22.62
N LEU A 251 4.17 9.27 22.85
CA LEU A 251 3.19 9.95 21.99
C LEU A 251 3.36 11.48 21.99
N LEU A 252 3.85 12.05 23.09
CA LEU A 252 4.14 13.49 23.20
C LEU A 252 5.50 13.86 22.57
N THR A 253 6.47 12.94 22.54
CA THR A 253 7.86 13.23 22.12
C THR A 253 8.28 12.58 20.81
N ALA A 254 7.60 11.54 20.35
CA ALA A 254 7.95 10.79 19.16
C ALA A 254 7.23 11.38 17.95
N GLU A 255 7.95 12.20 17.20
CA GLU A 255 7.46 12.90 16.01
C GLU A 255 6.95 11.94 14.92
N HIS A 256 7.39 10.68 14.92
CA HIS A 256 6.91 9.61 14.04
C HIS A 256 5.55 9.00 14.44
N LEU A 257 5.00 9.39 15.61
CA LEU A 257 3.65 9.01 16.06
C LEU A 257 2.62 10.10 15.72
N HIS A 258 2.88 10.96 14.74
CA HIS A 258 1.88 11.82 14.12
C HIS A 258 1.63 11.37 12.69
N SER A 259 0.46 11.70 12.15
CA SER A 259 0.18 11.39 10.75
C SER A 259 1.21 12.07 9.84
N SER A 260 1.77 11.32 8.89
CA SER A 260 2.60 11.86 7.82
C SER A 260 1.78 12.45 6.68
N ALA A 261 0.44 12.36 6.71
CA ALA A 261 -0.44 12.88 5.66
C ALA A 261 -0.20 14.36 5.30
N PRO A 262 0.17 15.27 6.22
CA PRO A 262 0.47 16.66 5.85
C PRO A 262 1.62 16.82 4.85
N SER A 263 2.52 15.82 4.71
CA SER A 263 3.59 15.89 3.71
C SER A 263 3.11 15.72 2.27
N TYR A 264 1.84 15.39 2.05
CA TYR A 264 1.27 15.29 0.70
C TYR A 264 0.72 16.64 0.21
N ALA A 265 0.51 17.63 1.09
CA ALA A 265 -0.07 18.91 0.69
C ALA A 265 0.85 19.62 -0.34
N GLY A 266 0.32 19.87 -1.54
CA GLY A 266 1.08 20.48 -2.65
C GLY A 266 2.01 19.54 -3.40
N GLU A 267 2.01 18.24 -3.09
CA GLU A 267 2.89 17.25 -3.73
C GLU A 267 2.20 16.50 -4.87
N GLN A 268 3.04 15.94 -5.74
CA GLN A 268 2.63 15.00 -6.77
C GLN A 268 3.21 13.62 -6.46
N VAL A 269 2.36 12.59 -6.50
CA VAL A 269 2.73 11.20 -6.24
C VAL A 269 2.50 10.39 -7.50
N HIS A 270 3.60 9.99 -8.16
CA HIS A 270 3.61 9.12 -9.32
C HIS A 270 4.29 7.80 -8.98
N PHE A 271 3.61 6.67 -9.15
CA PHE A 271 4.16 5.34 -8.93
C PHE A 271 3.54 4.31 -9.85
N SER A 272 4.24 3.19 -10.02
CA SER A 272 3.71 2.03 -10.74
C SER A 272 3.77 0.78 -9.86
N LEU A 273 2.76 -0.08 -9.98
CA LEU A 273 2.63 -1.31 -9.22
C LEU A 273 2.42 -2.52 -10.13
N LEU A 274 2.90 -3.67 -9.69
CA LEU A 274 2.52 -4.99 -10.19
C LEU A 274 1.74 -5.73 -9.11
N LEU A 275 0.54 -6.20 -9.45
CA LEU A 275 -0.31 -7.01 -8.60
C LEU A 275 -0.46 -8.41 -9.21
N ALA A 276 -0.16 -9.43 -8.42
CA ALA A 276 -0.16 -10.82 -8.87
C ALA A 276 -0.84 -11.72 -7.83
N THR A 277 -1.87 -12.45 -8.25
CA THR A 277 -2.51 -13.46 -7.40
C THR A 277 -1.75 -14.78 -7.50
N TYR A 278 -1.58 -15.50 -6.39
CA TYR A 278 -0.92 -16.81 -6.39
C TYR A 278 -1.65 -17.81 -5.50
N GLN A 279 -1.33 -19.10 -5.70
CA GLN A 279 -1.82 -20.21 -4.89
C GLN A 279 -0.72 -20.67 -3.93
N GLY A 280 -1.13 -21.20 -2.78
CA GLY A 280 -0.27 -21.64 -1.69
C GLY A 280 -0.08 -20.59 -0.60
N SER A 281 0.51 -21.04 0.50
CA SER A 281 0.78 -20.22 1.70
C SER A 281 1.94 -19.23 1.54
N ARG A 282 2.72 -19.33 0.45
CA ARG A 282 3.94 -18.56 0.17
C ARG A 282 4.00 -18.22 -1.32
N PRO A 283 4.46 -16.99 -1.69
CA PRO A 283 4.65 -16.65 -3.10
C PRO A 283 5.69 -17.59 -3.77
N PRO A 284 5.41 -18.11 -4.98
CA PRO A 284 6.37 -18.91 -5.75
C PRO A 284 7.66 -18.14 -6.02
N LYS A 285 8.79 -18.85 -6.14
CA LYS A 285 10.11 -18.22 -6.35
C LYS A 285 10.15 -17.45 -7.66
N GLU A 286 9.55 -18.02 -8.69
CA GLU A 286 9.45 -17.48 -10.03
C GLU A 286 8.68 -16.16 -10.02
N LEU A 287 7.56 -16.10 -9.29
CA LEU A 287 6.81 -14.86 -9.08
C LEU A 287 7.64 -13.82 -8.33
N CYS A 288 8.39 -14.22 -7.30
CA CYS A 288 9.26 -13.30 -6.57
C CYS A 288 10.35 -12.70 -7.49
N LEU A 289 10.90 -13.51 -8.41
CA LEU A 289 11.85 -13.04 -9.42
C LEU A 289 11.19 -12.08 -10.42
N THR A 290 10.00 -12.40 -10.92
CA THR A 290 9.22 -11.49 -11.79
C THR A 290 8.96 -10.14 -11.11
N ALA A 291 8.56 -10.16 -9.84
CA ALA A 291 8.34 -8.96 -9.05
C ALA A 291 9.61 -8.13 -8.86
N ARG A 292 10.75 -8.81 -8.63
CA ARG A 292 12.05 -8.14 -8.51
C ARG A 292 12.47 -7.48 -9.82
N VAL A 293 12.37 -8.18 -10.94
CA VAL A 293 12.68 -7.62 -12.27
C VAL A 293 11.79 -6.41 -12.55
N PHE A 294 10.47 -6.54 -12.36
CA PHE A 294 9.56 -5.40 -12.51
C PHE A 294 9.95 -4.21 -11.63
N SER A 295 10.40 -4.49 -10.41
CA SER A 295 10.83 -3.44 -9.50
C SER A 295 12.05 -2.69 -10.00
N GLU A 296 13.07 -3.42 -10.46
CA GLU A 296 14.34 -2.85 -10.90
C GLU A 296 14.24 -2.17 -12.27
N THR A 297 13.48 -2.74 -13.21
CA THR A 297 13.43 -2.27 -14.60
C THR A 297 12.18 -1.45 -14.92
N GLY A 298 11.09 -1.63 -14.14
CA GLY A 298 9.76 -1.12 -14.49
C GLY A 298 9.07 -1.90 -15.62
N GLU A 299 9.66 -3.00 -16.07
CA GLU A 299 9.18 -3.82 -17.18
C GLU A 299 8.94 -5.25 -16.73
N LEU A 300 7.97 -5.93 -17.37
CA LEU A 300 7.74 -7.35 -17.13
C LEU A 300 8.79 -8.17 -17.92
N PRO A 301 9.42 -9.20 -17.30
CA PRO A 301 10.40 -10.06 -17.96
C PRO A 301 9.78 -10.95 -19.02
#